data_AF-M6RE45-F1
#
_entry.id   AF-M6RE45-F1
#
_cell.length_a   1.000
_cell.length_b   1.000
_cell.length_c   1.000
_cell.angle_alpha   90.00
_cell.angle_beta   90.00
_cell.angle_gamma   90.00
#
_symmetry.space_group_name_H-M   'P 1'
#
loop_
_entity.id
_entity.type
_entity.pdbx_description
1 polymer ?
#
loop_
_entity_poly.entity_id
_entity_poly.type
_entity_poly.pdbx_seq_one_letter_code
_entity_poly.pdbx_strand_id
1 'polypeptide(L)'
;NPVTLELIYGAEDLGVVYQKLENIPDFFSVKLQNFTKILSDFKPIQKVLISRTEEKEGLFSSSMIPFGWEFVAMGSIAYKLGLVAAGKAALSISLKPKNDWDICAGIALINSSGGSDLEIKTGEPYKFQTLNGKGEGLIAGHTRSLTQVWENSKSYFQSGLRDWN
;
A
#
# COMPACT_ATOMS: atom_id res chain seq x y z
N ASN A 1 8.59 8.23 -8.73
CA ASN A 1 7.53 9.20 -9.06
C ASN A 1 8.19 10.44 -9.65
N PRO A 2 8.05 10.68 -10.95
CA PRO A 2 8.73 11.77 -11.64
C PRO A 2 8.24 13.17 -11.22
N VAL A 3 7.01 13.27 -10.69
CA VAL A 3 6.44 14.55 -10.24
C VAL A 3 6.99 14.95 -8.88
N THR A 4 7.16 13.99 -7.97
CA THR A 4 7.66 14.25 -6.60
C THR A 4 9.16 14.04 -6.45
N LEU A 5 9.82 13.55 -7.51
CA LEU A 5 11.23 13.15 -7.54
C LEU A 5 11.58 12.07 -6.50
N GLU A 6 10.60 11.27 -6.10
CA GLU A 6 10.82 10.18 -5.15
C GLU A 6 11.09 8.88 -5.89
N LEU A 7 12.18 8.22 -5.54
CA LEU A 7 12.56 6.90 -6.00
C LEU A 7 12.40 5.92 -4.84
N ILE A 8 11.62 4.85 -5.09
CA ILE A 8 11.44 3.75 -4.15
C ILE A 8 11.75 2.48 -4.91
N TYR A 9 12.64 1.67 -4.34
CA TYR A 9 13.01 0.36 -4.88
C TYR A 9 13.31 -0.58 -3.72
N GLY A 10 13.34 -1.88 -4.01
CA GLY A 10 13.50 -2.91 -2.99
C GLY A 10 14.08 -4.17 -3.58
N ALA A 11 14.51 -5.04 -2.69
CA ALA A 11 15.00 -6.37 -3.00
C ALA A 11 14.45 -7.32 -1.93
N GLU A 12 14.03 -8.49 -2.39
CA GLU A 12 13.53 -9.56 -1.52
C GLU A 12 14.56 -9.84 -0.41
N ASP A 13 14.06 -10.07 0.80
CA ASP A 13 14.82 -10.29 2.03
C ASP A 13 15.72 -9.15 2.53
N LEU A 14 16.07 -8.17 1.70
CA LEU A 14 16.94 -7.05 2.07
C LEU A 14 16.17 -5.84 2.59
N GLY A 15 14.97 -5.58 2.06
CA GLY A 15 14.17 -4.43 2.43
C GLY A 15 13.90 -3.48 1.27
N VAL A 16 13.70 -2.21 1.61
CA VAL A 16 13.45 -1.15 0.64
C VAL A 16 14.37 0.05 0.88
N VAL A 17 14.50 0.87 -0.15
CA VAL A 17 15.16 2.17 -0.10
C VAL A 17 14.16 3.22 -0.58
N TYR A 18 14.11 4.34 0.15
CA TYR A 18 13.42 5.55 -0.26
C TYR A 18 14.44 6.67 -0.44
N GLN A 19 14.40 7.34 -1.58
CA GLN A 19 15.24 8.49 -1.84
C GLN A 19 14.43 9.59 -2.51
N LYS A 20 14.56 10.82 -2.01
CA LYS A 20 14.10 12.01 -2.71
C LYS A 20 15.27 12.59 -3.49
N LEU A 21 15.12 12.67 -4.80
CA LEU A 21 16.13 13.15 -5.73
C LEU A 21 15.95 14.65 -5.97
N GLU A 22 17.04 15.34 -6.28
CA GLU A 22 17.00 16.76 -6.69
C GLU A 22 16.59 16.89 -8.16
N ASN A 23 16.96 15.92 -8.99
CA ASN A 23 16.63 15.80 -10.40
C ASN A 23 16.55 14.32 -10.80
N ILE A 24 15.92 14.04 -11.95
CA ILE A 24 15.89 12.67 -12.51
C ILE A 24 17.27 12.38 -13.10
N PRO A 25 17.99 11.34 -12.62
CA PRO A 25 19.29 10.99 -13.15
C PRO A 25 19.17 10.10 -14.39
N ASP A 26 20.13 10.19 -15.31
CA ASP A 26 20.22 9.28 -16.46
C ASP A 26 20.64 7.86 -16.03
N PHE A 27 21.41 7.75 -14.94
CA PHE A 27 21.89 6.50 -14.38
C PHE A 27 21.77 6.51 -12.85
N PHE A 28 21.41 5.37 -12.28
CA PHE A 28 21.28 5.21 -10.83
C PHE A 28 21.98 3.93 -10.38
N SER A 29 22.81 4.02 -9.34
CA SER A 29 23.52 2.87 -8.77
C SER A 29 22.85 2.41 -7.47
N VAL A 30 22.48 1.13 -7.42
CA VAL A 30 21.91 0.49 -6.23
C VAL A 30 23.03 0.09 -5.27
N LYS A 31 22.91 0.47 -3.99
CA LYS A 31 23.85 0.10 -2.91
C LYS A 31 23.18 -0.81 -1.90
N LEU A 32 23.75 -2.00 -1.68
CA LEU A 32 23.19 -3.02 -0.79
C LEU A 32 23.08 -2.58 0.69
N GLN A 33 23.96 -1.70 1.14
CA GLN A 33 23.96 -1.19 2.52
C GLN A 33 22.79 -0.27 2.86
N ASN A 34 22.01 0.18 1.87
CA ASN A 34 20.95 1.16 2.08
C ASN A 34 19.58 0.53 2.35
N PHE A 35 19.44 -0.78 2.15
CA PHE A 35 18.15 -1.46 2.30
C PHE A 35 17.77 -1.58 3.78
N THR A 36 16.48 -1.39 4.06
CA THR A 36 15.95 -1.47 5.42
C THR A 36 14.55 -2.06 5.39
N LYS A 37 14.22 -2.88 6.40
CA LYS A 37 12.87 -3.44 6.57
C LYS A 37 12.02 -2.47 7.38
N ILE A 38 11.72 -1.33 6.76
CA ILE A 38 11.13 -0.17 7.46
C ILE A 38 9.84 -0.55 8.20
N LEU A 39 9.01 -1.42 7.60
CA LEU A 39 7.74 -1.85 8.18
C LEU A 39 7.90 -2.86 9.33
N SER A 40 9.00 -3.60 9.45
CA SER A 40 9.25 -4.41 10.66
C SER A 40 10.03 -3.66 11.74
N ASP A 41 10.87 -2.72 11.34
CA ASP A 41 11.91 -2.16 12.20
C ASP A 41 11.45 -0.88 12.92
N PHE A 42 10.44 -0.18 12.39
CA PHE A 42 10.00 1.13 12.90
C PHE A 42 8.50 1.18 13.18
N LYS A 43 8.13 2.06 14.12
CA LYS A 43 6.71 2.34 14.42
C LYS A 43 6.04 3.02 13.22
N PRO A 44 4.84 2.59 12.81
CA PRO A 44 4.17 3.15 11.65
C PRO A 44 3.65 4.56 11.90
N ILE A 45 3.60 5.36 10.84
CA ILE A 45 2.91 6.66 10.83
C ILE A 45 1.40 6.41 10.74
N GLN A 46 0.60 7.14 11.52
CA GLN A 46 -0.86 6.97 11.68
C GLN A 46 -1.66 7.49 10.47
N LYS A 47 -1.29 7.08 9.25
CA LYS A 47 -1.88 7.49 7.98
C LYS A 47 -2.27 6.27 7.15
N VAL A 48 -3.44 6.34 6.51
CA VAL A 48 -3.94 5.35 5.55
C VAL A 48 -4.15 6.00 4.20
N LEU A 49 -3.49 5.49 3.16
CA LEU A 49 -3.59 6.04 1.82
C LEU A 49 -4.76 5.42 1.06
N ILE A 50 -5.61 6.25 0.46
CA ILE A 50 -6.78 5.83 -0.33
C ILE A 50 -6.81 6.53 -1.70
N SER A 51 -7.68 6.09 -2.62
CA SER A 51 -7.87 6.79 -3.90
C SER A 51 -8.67 8.08 -3.73
N ARG A 52 -8.32 9.12 -4.49
CA ARG A 52 -9.14 10.34 -4.61
C ARG A 52 -10.54 10.06 -5.14
N THR A 53 -10.68 9.08 -6.03
CA THR A 53 -11.99 8.73 -6.59
C THR A 53 -12.86 8.05 -5.54
N GLU A 54 -12.29 7.09 -4.80
CA GLU A 54 -13.01 6.36 -3.74
C GLU A 54 -13.34 7.26 -2.54
N GLU A 55 -12.47 8.25 -2.23
CA GLU A 55 -12.78 9.30 -1.25
C GLU A 55 -13.98 10.15 -1.69
N LYS A 56 -13.98 10.63 -2.94
CA LYS A 56 -15.10 11.43 -3.49
C LYS A 56 -16.42 10.66 -3.52
N GLU A 57 -16.37 9.34 -3.70
CA GLU A 57 -17.52 8.45 -3.64
C GLU A 57 -17.99 8.15 -2.21
N GLY A 58 -17.27 8.63 -1.18
CA GLY A 58 -17.65 8.43 0.21
C GLY A 58 -17.46 6.98 0.70
N LEU A 59 -16.56 6.21 0.08
CA LEU A 59 -16.37 4.80 0.42
C LEU A 59 -15.69 4.57 1.76
N PHE A 60 -15.10 5.61 2.37
CA PHE A 60 -14.34 5.52 3.61
C PHE A 60 -14.94 6.40 4.71
N SER A 61 -15.12 5.80 5.89
CA SER A 61 -15.55 6.48 7.12
C SER A 61 -14.43 6.40 8.16
N SER A 62 -14.23 7.45 8.95
CA SER A 62 -13.22 7.48 10.03
C SER A 62 -13.39 6.35 11.05
N SER A 63 -14.60 5.81 11.19
CA SER A 63 -14.88 4.64 12.04
C SER A 63 -14.20 3.34 11.56
N MET A 64 -13.69 3.31 10.33
CA MET A 64 -13.02 2.13 9.76
C MET A 64 -11.55 1.99 10.19
N ILE A 65 -10.95 3.03 10.79
CA ILE A 65 -9.55 3.08 11.19
C ILE A 65 -9.42 3.49 12.67
N PRO A 66 -8.27 3.24 13.33
CA PRO A 66 -8.11 3.55 14.75
C PRO A 66 -8.25 5.04 15.02
N PHE A 67 -8.69 5.39 16.23
CA PHE A 67 -8.79 6.78 16.66
C PHE A 67 -7.44 7.52 16.51
N GLY A 68 -7.47 8.75 16.00
CA GLY A 68 -6.28 9.56 15.74
C GLY A 68 -5.54 9.24 14.44
N TRP A 69 -5.99 8.24 13.67
CA TRP A 69 -5.49 7.97 12.33
C TRP A 69 -6.27 8.79 11.30
N GLU A 70 -5.63 9.10 10.18
CA GLU A 70 -6.25 9.84 9.07
C GLU A 70 -6.19 9.05 7.76
N PHE A 71 -7.26 9.21 6.96
CA PHE A 71 -7.20 8.89 5.54
C PHE A 71 -6.55 10.02 4.77
N VAL A 72 -5.66 9.69 3.84
CA VAL A 72 -5.04 10.64 2.91
C VAL A 72 -5.27 10.17 1.48
N ALA A 73 -6.02 10.95 0.71
CA ALA A 73 -6.34 10.59 -0.65
C ALA A 73 -5.27 11.03 -1.67
N MET A 74 -4.86 10.08 -2.50
CA MET A 74 -3.93 10.36 -3.60
C MET A 74 -4.09 9.39 -4.78
N GLY A 75 -3.62 9.84 -5.95
CA GLY A 75 -3.61 9.02 -7.17
C GLY A 75 -2.48 8.00 -7.19
N SER A 76 -2.55 7.07 -8.15
CA SER A 76 -1.61 5.96 -8.37
C SER A 76 -1.52 4.97 -7.20
N ILE A 77 -2.07 3.77 -7.40
CA ILE A 77 -1.96 2.70 -6.41
C ILE A 77 -0.50 2.23 -6.23
N ALA A 78 0.26 2.11 -7.31
CA ALA A 78 1.68 1.77 -7.26
C ALA A 78 2.47 2.76 -6.38
N TYR A 79 2.18 4.06 -6.51
CA TYR A 79 2.83 5.08 -5.69
C TYR A 79 2.42 5.00 -4.22
N LYS A 80 1.13 4.78 -3.92
CA LYS A 80 0.67 4.56 -2.53
C LYS A 80 1.37 3.37 -1.88
N LEU A 81 1.44 2.23 -2.58
CA LEU A 81 2.09 1.03 -2.06
C LEU A 81 3.59 1.24 -1.84
N GLY A 82 4.26 1.95 -2.76
CA GLY A 82 5.66 2.35 -2.56
C GLY A 82 5.85 3.24 -1.33
N LEU A 83 5.00 4.25 -1.13
CA LEU A 83 5.06 5.12 0.05
C LEU A 83 4.85 4.35 1.35
N VAL A 84 3.92 3.39 1.36
CA VAL A 84 3.70 2.50 2.50
C VAL A 84 4.93 1.64 2.75
N ALA A 85 5.49 1.00 1.72
CA ALA A 85 6.72 0.21 1.86
C ALA A 85 7.87 1.03 2.45
N ALA A 86 7.98 2.31 2.04
CA ALA A 86 8.93 3.29 2.54
C ALA A 86 8.62 3.86 3.94
N GLY A 87 7.58 3.37 4.62
CA GLY A 87 7.15 3.84 5.94
C GLY A 87 6.55 5.26 5.98
N LYS A 88 6.15 5.81 4.82
CA LYS A 88 5.52 7.15 4.73
C LYS A 88 4.02 7.13 5.04
N ALA A 89 3.43 5.95 5.16
CA ALA A 89 2.10 5.69 5.68
C ALA A 89 2.07 4.27 6.27
N ALA A 90 1.12 3.99 7.17
CA ALA A 90 0.97 2.66 7.74
C ALA A 90 0.37 1.67 6.74
N LEU A 91 -0.64 2.12 5.99
CA LEU A 91 -1.47 1.26 5.15
C LEU A 91 -1.87 1.97 3.85
N SER A 92 -2.16 1.19 2.83
CA SER A 92 -2.93 1.60 1.66
C SER A 92 -4.18 0.73 1.58
N ILE A 93 -5.35 1.33 1.39
CA ILE A 93 -6.63 0.62 1.26
C ILE A 93 -7.33 1.04 -0.03
N SER A 94 -7.93 0.06 -0.70
CA SER A 94 -8.77 0.22 -1.89
C SER A 94 -9.94 -0.75 -1.80
N LEU A 95 -11.17 -0.26 -2.02
CA LEU A 95 -12.39 -1.07 -2.07
C LEU A 95 -12.84 -1.39 -3.50
N LYS A 96 -12.20 -0.76 -4.49
CA LYS A 96 -12.39 -1.08 -5.91
C LYS A 96 -11.37 -2.10 -6.43
N PRO A 97 -11.70 -2.88 -7.46
CA PRO A 97 -10.77 -3.81 -8.09
C PRO A 97 -9.46 -3.16 -8.52
N LYS A 98 -8.36 -3.92 -8.48
CA LYS A 98 -7.04 -3.49 -8.96
C LYS A 98 -6.43 -4.55 -9.86
N ASN A 99 -5.87 -4.12 -10.98
CA ASN A 99 -5.17 -5.03 -11.88
C ASN A 99 -3.88 -5.51 -11.22
N ASP A 100 -3.51 -6.75 -11.49
CA ASP A 100 -2.32 -7.38 -10.92
C ASP A 100 -1.06 -6.55 -11.22
N TRP A 101 -0.91 -6.06 -12.45
CA TRP A 101 0.24 -5.25 -12.87
C TRP A 101 0.34 -3.89 -12.18
N ASP A 102 -0.77 -3.36 -11.65
CA ASP A 102 -0.76 -2.06 -10.95
C ASP A 102 -0.27 -2.18 -9.49
N ILE A 103 -0.30 -3.39 -8.92
CA ILE A 103 -0.08 -3.62 -7.49
C ILE A 103 1.04 -4.62 -7.18
N CYS A 104 1.39 -5.54 -8.09
CA CYS A 104 2.32 -6.63 -7.80
C CYS A 104 3.68 -6.13 -7.31
N ALA A 105 4.26 -5.13 -7.98
CA ALA A 105 5.52 -4.52 -7.56
C ALA A 105 5.39 -3.82 -6.21
N GLY A 106 4.28 -3.13 -5.96
CA GLY A 106 4.02 -2.46 -4.69
C GLY A 106 3.89 -3.42 -3.51
N ILE A 107 3.18 -4.53 -3.71
CA ILE A 107 3.04 -5.60 -2.71
C ILE A 107 4.41 -6.26 -2.45
N ALA A 108 5.19 -6.53 -3.50
CA ALA A 108 6.55 -7.06 -3.33
C ALA A 108 7.45 -6.13 -2.49
N LEU A 109 7.36 -4.81 -2.69
CA LEU A 109 8.07 -3.82 -1.86
C LEU A 109 7.59 -3.84 -0.40
N ILE A 110 6.28 -3.90 -0.17
CA ILE A 110 5.70 -3.97 1.19
C ILE A 110 6.21 -5.21 1.91
N ASN A 111 6.15 -6.37 1.26
CA ASN A 111 6.59 -7.64 1.84
C ASN A 111 8.11 -7.63 2.09
N SER A 112 8.90 -7.09 1.16
CA SER A 112 10.35 -6.91 1.35
C SER A 112 10.65 -6.00 2.55
N SER A 113 9.84 -4.96 2.78
CA SER A 113 9.95 -4.04 3.93
C SER A 113 9.50 -4.67 5.26
N GLY A 114 9.01 -5.91 5.27
CA GLY A 114 8.49 -6.59 6.46
C GLY A 114 7.00 -6.35 6.74
N GLY A 115 6.25 -5.87 5.75
CA GLY A 115 4.80 -5.70 5.82
C GLY A 115 4.01 -6.93 5.33
N SER A 116 2.71 -6.73 5.12
CA SER A 116 1.80 -7.75 4.60
C SER A 116 0.68 -7.14 3.78
N ASP A 117 -0.04 -7.97 3.03
CA ASP A 117 -1.19 -7.62 2.21
C ASP A 117 -2.34 -8.61 2.39
N LEU A 118 -3.56 -8.16 2.14
CA LEU A 118 -4.76 -8.99 1.98
C LEU A 118 -5.62 -8.45 0.83
N GLU A 119 -6.23 -9.36 0.08
CA GLU A 119 -7.39 -9.04 -0.76
C GLU A 119 -8.63 -8.87 0.14
N ILE A 120 -9.35 -7.76 0.00
CA ILE A 120 -10.49 -7.43 0.88
C ILE A 120 -11.61 -8.48 0.75
N LYS A 121 -11.90 -8.94 -0.48
CA LYS A 121 -12.98 -9.91 -0.71
C LYS A 121 -12.75 -11.22 0.02
N THR A 122 -11.57 -11.80 -0.10
CA THR A 122 -11.25 -13.12 0.45
C THR A 122 -10.73 -13.05 1.89
N GLY A 123 -10.08 -11.95 2.26
CA GLY A 123 -9.38 -11.83 3.54
C GLY A 123 -8.07 -12.62 3.57
N GLU A 124 -7.57 -13.03 2.42
CA GLU A 124 -6.35 -13.82 2.24
C GLU A 124 -5.27 -12.99 1.54
N PRO A 125 -3.98 -13.36 1.67
CA PRO A 125 -2.91 -12.72 0.90
C PRO A 125 -3.22 -12.72 -0.60
N TYR A 126 -2.82 -11.65 -1.29
CA TYR A 126 -3.21 -11.44 -2.67
C TYR A 126 -2.65 -12.55 -3.57
N LYS A 127 -3.53 -13.13 -4.40
CA LYS A 127 -3.15 -14.13 -5.39
C LYS A 127 -3.09 -13.47 -6.76
N PHE A 128 -1.92 -13.50 -7.36
CA PHE A 128 -1.70 -13.01 -8.73
C PHE A 128 -1.96 -14.08 -9.78
N GLN A 129 -2.02 -13.65 -11.04
CA GLN A 129 -2.20 -14.54 -12.19
C GLN A 129 -3.56 -15.27 -12.16
N THR A 130 -4.58 -14.59 -11.64
CA THR A 130 -5.96 -15.07 -11.72
C THR A 130 -6.49 -14.93 -13.15
N LEU A 131 -7.53 -15.69 -13.49
CA LEU A 131 -8.16 -15.64 -14.82
C LEU A 131 -8.60 -14.22 -15.23
N ASN A 132 -8.98 -13.40 -14.25
CA ASN A 132 -9.47 -12.04 -14.49
C ASN A 132 -8.35 -10.99 -14.49
N GLY A 133 -7.12 -11.34 -14.09
CA GLY A 133 -5.97 -10.42 -14.01
C GLY A 133 -6.14 -9.26 -13.02
N LYS A 134 -7.12 -9.36 -12.13
CA LYS A 134 -7.45 -8.36 -11.11
C LYS A 134 -7.98 -9.05 -9.86
N GLY A 135 -7.82 -8.39 -8.71
CA GLY A 135 -8.43 -8.80 -7.44
C GLY A 135 -9.37 -7.73 -6.89
N GLU A 136 -10.16 -8.13 -5.90
CA GLU A 136 -11.34 -7.43 -5.43
C GLU A 136 -11.07 -6.71 -4.10
N GLY A 137 -10.50 -5.51 -4.24
CA GLY A 137 -10.06 -4.67 -3.13
C GLY A 137 -8.71 -5.11 -2.54
N LEU A 138 -8.05 -4.19 -1.84
CA LEU A 138 -6.72 -4.39 -1.29
C LEU A 138 -6.57 -3.63 0.04
N ILE A 139 -5.97 -4.28 1.03
CA ILE A 139 -5.34 -3.63 2.18
C ILE A 139 -3.90 -4.12 2.26
N ALA A 140 -2.93 -3.21 2.36
CA ALA A 140 -1.52 -3.60 2.45
C ALA A 140 -0.71 -2.59 3.27
N GLY A 141 0.27 -3.08 4.02
CA GLY A 141 1.24 -2.25 4.76
C GLY A 141 1.77 -2.89 6.03
N HIS A 142 1.94 -2.09 7.07
CA HIS A 142 2.49 -2.53 8.35
C HIS A 142 1.63 -3.63 8.97
N THR A 143 2.19 -4.83 9.17
CA THR A 143 1.44 -6.05 9.52
C THR A 143 0.56 -5.89 10.74
N ARG A 144 1.08 -5.39 11.87
CA ARG A 144 0.25 -5.24 13.09
C ARG A 144 -0.88 -4.23 12.91
N SER A 145 -0.65 -3.18 12.12
CA SER A 145 -1.69 -2.17 11.83
C SER A 145 -2.73 -2.72 10.89
N LEU A 146 -2.31 -3.50 9.90
CA LEU A 146 -3.21 -4.20 8.99
C LEU A 146 -4.10 -5.16 9.77
N THR A 147 -3.52 -6.02 10.62
CA THR A 147 -4.29 -6.97 11.46
C THR A 147 -5.31 -6.24 12.32
N GLN A 148 -4.89 -5.18 13.03
CA GLN A 148 -5.77 -4.38 13.87
C GLN A 148 -6.94 -3.75 13.09
N VAL A 149 -6.65 -3.17 11.92
CA VAL A 149 -7.68 -2.55 11.07
C VAL A 149 -8.61 -3.60 10.47
N TRP A 150 -8.06 -4.74 10.04
CA TRP A 150 -8.83 -5.84 9.47
C TRP A 150 -9.79 -6.45 10.48
N GLU A 151 -9.32 -6.78 11.68
CA GLU A 151 -10.14 -7.39 12.73
C GLU A 151 -11.32 -6.51 13.14
N ASN A 152 -11.10 -5.19 13.23
CA ASN A 152 -12.13 -4.23 13.63
C ASN A 152 -13.10 -3.87 12.50
N SER A 153 -12.65 -3.88 11.24
CA SER A 153 -13.36 -3.21 10.15
C SER A 153 -13.62 -4.08 8.91
N LYS A 154 -13.24 -5.37 8.90
CA LYS A 154 -13.43 -6.26 7.73
C LYS A 154 -14.84 -6.26 7.17
N SER A 155 -15.87 -6.28 8.03
CA SER A 155 -17.27 -6.28 7.59
C SER A 155 -17.65 -4.98 6.86
N TYR A 156 -17.10 -3.84 7.28
CA TYR A 156 -17.28 -2.56 6.60
C TYR A 156 -16.56 -2.55 5.24
N PHE A 157 -15.33 -3.06 5.17
CA PHE A 157 -14.59 -3.11 3.90
C PHE A 157 -15.25 -4.06 2.90
N GLN A 158 -15.65 -5.25 3.33
CA GLN A 158 -16.26 -6.25 2.47
C GLN A 158 -17.64 -5.79 1.94
N SER A 159 -18.47 -5.17 2.79
CA SER A 159 -19.74 -4.58 2.36
C SER A 159 -19.56 -3.31 1.51
N GLY A 160 -18.43 -2.63 1.64
CA GLY A 160 -18.04 -1.45 0.89
C GLY A 160 -17.38 -1.73 -0.46
N LEU A 161 -17.15 -2.99 -0.84
CA LEU A 161 -16.61 -3.35 -2.16
C LEU A 161 -17.51 -2.82 -3.28
N ARG A 162 -16.90 -2.22 -4.32
CA ARG A 162 -17.60 -1.65 -5.47
C ARG A 162 -16.81 -1.89 -6.75
N ASP A 163 -17.51 -2.15 -7.85
CA ASP A 163 -16.90 -2.18 -9.17
C ASP A 163 -16.54 -0.79 -9.69
N TRP A 164 -15.75 -0.74 -10.76
CA TRP A 164 -15.55 0.45 -11.58
C TRP A 164 -16.73 0.64 -12.54
N ASN A 165 -17.92 0.87 -11.99
CA ASN A 165 -19.11 1.26 -12.75
C ASN A 165 -19.23 2.79 -12.82
#